data_AF-A0A2L2X718-F1
#
_entry.id   AF-A0A2L2X718-F1
#
_cell.length_a   1.000
_cell.length_b   1.000
_cell.length_c   1.000
_cell.angle_alpha   90.00
_cell.angle_beta   90.00
_cell.angle_gamma   90.00
#
_symmetry.space_group_name_H-M   'P 1'
#
loop_
_entity.id
_entity.type
_entity.pdbx_description
1 polymer ?
#
loop_
_entity_poly.entity_id
_entity_poly.type
_entity_poly.pdbx_seq_one_letter_code
_entity_poly.pdbx_strand_id
1 'polypeptide(L)'
;MPEILNLLSPVNIIVFILVLTRLSGMFVSAPFFSTFNFPEQVKALFAASIAFIIFPVVAQNANFILPTSSPGLLVLVLLEFAIGFLIGFVANIVFFAARIAGTILSIQMSLSMAEVLDPATGEQSTAISGIYVYLATLVFFAINAHNWLFETLY
;
A
#
# COMPACT_ATOMS: atom_id res chain seq x y z
N MET A 1 12.26 -32.28 4.17
CA MET A 1 12.80 -32.14 2.80
C MET A 1 11.77 -32.23 1.66
N PRO A 2 10.66 -33.01 1.72
CA PRO A 2 9.66 -33.01 0.63
C PRO A 2 8.74 -31.78 0.62
N GLU A 3 8.55 -31.10 1.76
CA GLU A 3 7.69 -29.91 1.84
C GLU A 3 8.23 -28.68 1.09
N ILE A 4 9.56 -28.47 1.11
CA ILE A 4 10.20 -27.32 0.44
C ILE A 4 10.08 -27.44 -1.09
N LEU A 5 10.12 -28.65 -1.63
CA LEU A 5 9.89 -28.92 -3.05
C LEU A 5 8.43 -28.70 -3.46
N ASN A 6 7.49 -28.93 -2.54
CA ASN A 6 6.08 -28.65 -2.76
C ASN A 6 5.79 -27.14 -2.79
N LEU A 7 6.57 -26.32 -2.05
CA LEU A 7 6.52 -24.86 -2.11
C LEU A 7 6.97 -24.28 -3.46
N LEU A 8 7.84 -24.96 -4.21
CA LEU A 8 8.25 -24.56 -5.57
C LEU A 8 7.39 -25.20 -6.69
N SER A 9 6.24 -25.79 -6.36
CA SER A 9 5.32 -26.28 -7.40
C SER A 9 4.88 -25.12 -8.33
N PRO A 10 4.63 -25.37 -9.63
CA PRO A 10 4.22 -24.33 -10.58
C PRO A 10 2.99 -23.53 -10.12
N VAL A 11 2.09 -24.19 -9.40
CA VAL A 11 0.88 -23.60 -8.78
C VAL A 11 1.26 -22.57 -7.72
N ASN A 12 2.20 -22.90 -6.84
CA ASN A 12 2.64 -22.03 -5.76
C ASN A 12 3.40 -20.81 -6.26
N ILE A 13 4.14 -20.92 -7.36
CA ILE A 13 4.77 -19.78 -8.03
C ILE A 13 3.71 -18.80 -8.54
N ILE A 14 2.61 -19.29 -9.11
CA ILE A 14 1.51 -18.44 -9.57
C ILE A 14 0.85 -17.72 -8.39
N VAL A 15 0.57 -18.44 -7.29
CA VAL A 15 0.01 -17.83 -6.08
C VAL A 15 0.95 -16.75 -5.52
N PHE A 16 2.26 -17.00 -5.49
CA PHE A 16 3.24 -15.99 -5.08
C PHE A 16 3.18 -14.73 -5.96
N ILE A 17 3.10 -14.88 -7.28
CA ILE A 17 3.00 -13.76 -8.23
C ILE A 17 1.70 -12.97 -7.99
N LEU A 18 0.59 -13.63 -7.69
CA LEU A 18 -0.70 -12.97 -7.41
C LEU A 18 -0.64 -12.17 -6.10
N VAL A 19 -0.11 -12.77 -5.03
CA VAL A 19 0.12 -12.09 -3.73
C VAL A 19 1.03 -10.87 -3.91
N LEU A 20 2.14 -11.03 -4.64
CA LEU A 20 3.06 -9.95 -4.95
C LEU A 20 2.38 -8.83 -5.74
N THR A 21 1.56 -9.18 -6.74
CA THR A 21 0.82 -8.22 -7.56
C THR A 21 -0.15 -7.40 -6.72
N ARG A 22 -0.96 -8.05 -5.86
CA ARG A 22 -1.89 -7.37 -4.95
C ARG A 22 -1.18 -6.43 -3.97
N LEU A 23 -0.11 -6.91 -3.34
CA LEU A 23 0.74 -6.09 -2.47
C LEU A 23 1.35 -4.92 -3.23
N SER A 24 1.88 -5.12 -4.43
CA SER A 24 2.45 -4.04 -5.23
C SER A 24 1.41 -2.96 -5.55
N GLY A 25 0.18 -3.34 -5.90
CA GLY A 25 -0.93 -2.41 -6.15
C GLY A 25 -1.24 -1.55 -4.92
N MET A 26 -1.26 -2.17 -3.73
CA MET A 26 -1.48 -1.46 -2.47
C MET A 26 -0.31 -0.52 -2.12
N PHE A 27 0.92 -0.97 -2.28
CA PHE A 27 2.11 -0.18 -1.94
C PHE A 27 2.27 1.06 -2.84
N VAL A 28 1.83 0.99 -4.10
CA VAL A 28 1.84 2.12 -5.03
C VAL A 28 0.87 3.21 -4.61
N SER A 29 -0.32 2.86 -4.11
CA SER A 29 -1.35 3.85 -3.72
C SER A 29 -1.32 4.23 -2.24
N ALA A 30 -0.73 3.40 -1.38
CA ALA A 30 -0.67 3.64 0.07
C ALA A 30 0.15 4.89 0.41
N PRO A 31 -0.46 5.88 1.10
CA PRO A 31 0.19 7.16 1.39
C PRO A 31 1.43 7.02 2.28
N PHE A 32 1.43 6.05 3.20
CA PHE A 32 2.51 5.86 4.17
C PHE A 32 3.87 5.56 3.51
N PHE A 33 3.89 4.79 2.42
CA PHE A 33 5.13 4.47 1.69
C PHE A 33 5.46 5.51 0.62
N SER A 34 4.52 6.39 0.27
CA SER A 34 4.73 7.46 -0.71
C SER A 34 5.47 8.66 -0.10
N THR A 35 5.22 8.98 1.18
CA THR A 35 5.79 10.17 1.85
C THR A 35 7.26 10.04 2.26
N PHE A 36 7.81 8.84 2.38
CA PHE A 36 9.25 8.70 2.63
C PHE A 36 10.02 8.69 1.30
N ASN A 37 11.08 9.49 1.22
CA ASN A 37 12.08 9.56 0.13
C ASN A 37 12.87 8.25 -0.09
N PHE A 38 12.25 7.09 0.15
CA PHE A 38 12.85 5.81 -0.21
C PHE A 38 12.93 5.71 -1.74
N PRO A 39 14.07 5.28 -2.30
CA PRO A 39 14.16 4.91 -3.70
C PRO A 39 13.08 3.88 -4.03
N GLU A 40 12.46 3.98 -5.20
CA GLU A 40 11.39 3.05 -5.63
C GLU A 40 11.83 1.59 -5.57
N GLN A 41 13.13 1.34 -5.81
CA GLN A 41 13.77 0.03 -5.70
C GLN A 41 13.66 -0.57 -4.28
N VAL A 42 13.81 0.25 -3.23
CA VAL A 42 13.70 -0.21 -1.84
C VAL A 42 12.25 -0.53 -1.49
N LYS A 43 11.30 0.27 -1.99
CA LYS A 43 9.86 0.02 -1.82
C LYS A 43 9.46 -1.32 -2.47
N ALA A 44 9.94 -1.57 -3.69
CA ALA A 44 9.70 -2.82 -4.39
C ALA A 44 10.30 -4.04 -3.66
N LEU A 45 11.54 -3.92 -3.15
CA LEU A 45 12.17 -4.97 -2.37
C LEU A 45 11.45 -5.25 -1.04
N PHE A 46 10.94 -4.20 -0.39
CA PHE A 46 10.18 -4.35 0.85
C PHE A 46 8.82 -5.01 0.61
N ALA A 47 8.10 -4.62 -0.45
CA ALA A 47 6.86 -5.28 -0.86
C ALA A 47 7.10 -6.76 -1.20
N ALA A 48 8.19 -7.08 -1.91
CA ALA A 48 8.57 -8.46 -2.22
C ALA A 48 8.93 -9.27 -0.96
N SER A 49 9.61 -8.65 0.01
CA SER A 49 9.96 -9.29 1.28
C SER A 49 8.70 -9.62 2.10
N ILE A 50 7.74 -8.70 2.16
CA ILE A 50 6.45 -8.93 2.82
C ILE A 50 5.64 -10.01 2.09
N ALA A 51 5.61 -9.97 0.75
CA ALA A 51 4.95 -11.00 -0.05
C ALA A 51 5.53 -12.39 0.24
N PHE A 52 6.85 -12.49 0.40
CA PHE A 52 7.52 -13.74 0.74
C PHE A 52 7.15 -14.28 2.14
N ILE A 53 6.96 -13.39 3.12
CA ILE A 53 6.54 -13.77 4.47
C ILE A 53 5.06 -14.21 4.52
N ILE A 54 4.20 -13.54 3.76
CA ILE A 54 2.74 -13.82 3.73
C ILE A 54 2.41 -15.02 2.84
N PHE A 55 3.19 -15.24 1.79
CA PHE A 55 3.03 -16.34 0.83
C PHE A 55 2.74 -17.72 1.46
N PRO A 56 3.52 -18.24 2.43
CA PRO A 56 3.26 -19.57 2.98
C PRO A 56 1.94 -19.67 3.76
N VAL A 57 1.43 -18.56 4.31
CA VAL A 57 0.13 -18.51 5.01
C VAL A 57 -1.00 -18.53 3.99
N VAL A 58 -0.86 -17.75 2.92
CA VAL A 58 -1.84 -17.67 1.83
C VAL A 58 -1.90 -18.96 1.03
N ALA A 59 -0.75 -19.58 0.70
CA ALA A 59 -0.69 -20.83 -0.05
C ALA A 59 -1.36 -22.01 0.68
N GLN A 60 -1.47 -21.96 2.02
CA GLN A 60 -2.14 -22.99 2.83
C GLN A 60 -3.65 -22.74 2.99
N ASN A 61 -4.07 -21.47 3.02
CA ASN A 61 -5.47 -21.10 3.30
C ASN A 61 -6.29 -20.72 2.05
N ALA A 62 -5.63 -20.22 1.01
CA ALA A 62 -6.32 -19.73 -0.17
C ALA A 62 -6.56 -20.86 -1.17
N ASN A 63 -7.82 -21.29 -1.26
CA ASN A 63 -8.32 -22.06 -2.40
C ASN A 63 -8.41 -21.13 -3.62
N PHE A 64 -7.26 -20.71 -4.16
CA PHE A 64 -7.24 -20.02 -5.44
C PHE A 64 -7.77 -20.99 -6.50
N ILE A 65 -8.95 -20.69 -7.06
CA ILE A 65 -9.47 -21.36 -8.25
C ILE A 65 -8.62 -20.85 -9.41
N LEU A 66 -7.46 -21.46 -9.61
CA LEU A 66 -6.54 -21.08 -10.67
C LEU A 66 -7.17 -21.47 -12.01
N PRO A 67 -7.46 -20.50 -12.91
CA PRO A 67 -7.90 -20.83 -14.25
C PRO A 67 -6.79 -21.59 -14.96
N THR A 68 -7.10 -22.74 -15.56
CA THR A 68 -6.16 -23.52 -16.38
C THR A 68 -5.86 -22.86 -17.73
N SER A 69 -6.51 -21.74 -18.06
CA SER A 69 -6.36 -21.01 -19.31
C SER A 69 -5.47 -19.76 -19.14
N SER A 70 -4.51 -19.59 -20.06
CA SER A 70 -3.56 -18.46 -20.04
C SER A 70 -4.21 -17.06 -20.06
N PRO A 71 -5.35 -16.80 -20.73
CA PRO A 71 -6.02 -15.50 -20.65
C PRO A 71 -6.70 -15.27 -19.30
N GLY A 72 -7.21 -16.34 -18.66
CA GLY A 72 -7.87 -16.24 -17.36
C GLY A 72 -6.90 -15.81 -16.26
N LEU A 73 -5.65 -16.25 -16.35
CA LEU A 73 -4.59 -15.88 -15.41
C LEU A 73 -4.22 -14.38 -15.53
N LEU A 74 -4.14 -13.83 -16.75
CA LEU A 74 -3.90 -12.40 -16.96
C LEU A 74 -5.02 -11.52 -16.38
N VAL A 75 -6.28 -11.92 -16.57
CA VAL A 75 -7.43 -11.21 -15.99
C VAL A 75 -7.37 -11.24 -14.47
N LEU A 76 -7.00 -12.38 -13.88
CA LEU A 76 -6.90 -12.54 -12.43
C LEU A 76 -5.79 -11.66 -11.85
N VAL A 77 -4.61 -11.60 -12.49
CA VAL A 77 -3.50 -10.70 -12.11
C VAL A 77 -3.96 -9.23 -12.11
N LEU A 78 -4.65 -8.78 -13.18
CA LEU A 78 -5.15 -7.41 -13.26
C LEU A 78 -6.19 -7.11 -12.17
N LEU A 79 -7.04 -8.08 -11.84
CA LEU A 79 -8.07 -7.92 -10.83
C LEU A 79 -7.46 -7.85 -9.42
N GLU A 80 -6.48 -8.68 -9.10
CA GLU A 80 -5.72 -8.61 -7.84
C GLU A 80 -4.94 -7.30 -7.72
N PHE A 81 -4.33 -6.81 -8.81
CA PHE A 81 -3.70 -5.49 -8.83
C PHE A 81 -4.73 -4.39 -8.54
N ALA A 82 -5.89 -4.43 -9.20
CA ALA A 82 -6.94 -3.43 -9.03
C ALA A 82 -7.50 -3.43 -7.60
N ILE A 83 -7.70 -4.60 -6.98
CA ILE A 83 -8.14 -4.71 -5.59
C ILE A 83 -7.10 -4.09 -4.66
N GLY A 84 -5.83 -4.47 -4.80
CA GLY A 84 -4.73 -3.91 -4.00
C GLY A 84 -4.64 -2.39 -4.15
N PHE A 85 -4.73 -1.91 -5.39
CA PHE A 85 -4.72 -0.49 -5.70
C PHE A 85 -5.88 0.26 -5.05
N LEU A 86 -7.10 -0.26 -5.13
CA LEU A 86 -8.30 0.34 -4.52
C LEU A 86 -8.19 0.43 -3.00
N ILE A 87 -7.68 -0.62 -2.34
CA ILE A 87 -7.46 -0.61 -0.89
C ILE A 87 -6.50 0.52 -0.50
N GLY A 88 -5.35 0.61 -1.17
CA GLY A 88 -4.40 1.69 -0.89
C GLY A 88 -4.93 3.08 -1.30
N PHE A 89 -5.77 3.17 -2.33
CA PHE A 89 -6.41 4.42 -2.75
C PHE A 89 -7.40 4.95 -1.71
N VAL A 90 -8.21 4.07 -1.12
CA VAL A 90 -9.12 4.42 -0.02
C VAL A 90 -8.33 4.94 1.18
N ALA A 91 -7.21 4.28 1.51
CA ALA A 91 -6.30 4.77 2.55
C ALA A 91 -5.73 6.16 2.18
N ASN A 92 -5.39 6.39 0.92
CA ASN A 92 -4.88 7.68 0.43
C ASN A 92 -5.86 8.84 0.67
N ILE A 93 -7.15 8.61 0.42
CA ILE A 93 -8.22 9.62 0.63
C ILE A 93 -8.22 10.17 2.06
N VAL A 94 -7.98 9.33 3.07
CA VAL A 94 -7.96 9.76 4.48
C VAL A 94 -6.86 10.79 4.74
N PHE A 95 -5.65 10.54 4.21
CA PHE A 95 -4.52 11.45 4.37
C PHE A 95 -4.66 12.70 3.50
N PHE A 96 -5.25 12.55 2.31
CA PHE A 96 -5.57 13.68 1.45
C PHE A 96 -6.59 14.62 2.11
N ALA A 97 -7.63 14.08 2.75
CA ALA A 97 -8.59 14.84 3.53
C ALA A 97 -7.93 15.60 4.69
N ALA A 98 -7.01 14.96 5.42
CA ALA A 98 -6.25 15.61 6.48
C ALA A 98 -5.38 16.76 5.96
N ARG A 99 -4.70 16.56 4.82
CA ARG A 99 -3.90 17.59 4.15
C ARG A 99 -4.75 18.80 3.76
N ILE A 100 -5.91 18.57 3.13
CA ILE A 100 -6.84 19.64 2.75
C ILE A 100 -7.36 20.38 3.99
N ALA A 101 -7.75 19.66 5.05
CA ALA A 101 -8.24 20.27 6.28
C ALA A 101 -7.18 21.21 6.89
N GLY A 102 -5.93 20.78 6.95
CA GLY A 102 -4.83 21.62 7.42
C GLY A 102 -4.56 22.82 6.51
N THR A 103 -4.68 22.67 5.19
CA THR A 103 -4.57 23.79 4.23
C THR A 103 -5.70 24.81 4.44
N ILE A 104 -6.95 24.37 4.59
CA ILE A 104 -8.09 25.26 4.83
C ILE A 104 -7.91 26.06 6.13
N LEU A 105 -7.40 25.43 7.19
CA LEU A 105 -7.11 26.11 8.44
C LEU A 105 -5.94 27.10 8.31
N SER A 106 -4.91 26.75 7.53
CA SER A 106 -3.78 27.65 7.30
C SER A 106 -4.20 28.94 6.57
N ILE A 107 -5.14 28.84 5.63
CA ILE A 107 -5.74 29.99 4.92
C ILE A 107 -6.51 30.87 5.91
N GLN A 108 -7.30 30.27 6.80
CA GLN A 108 -8.05 31.02 7.82
C GLN A 108 -7.14 31.76 8.80
N MET A 109 -6.01 31.15 9.16
CA MET A 109 -5.00 31.78 10.02
C MET A 109 -4.18 32.86 9.30
N SER A 110 -4.43 33.13 8.00
CA SER A 110 -3.62 34.00 7.13
C SER A 110 -2.15 33.58 7.01
N LEU A 111 -1.88 32.30 7.24
CA LEU A 111 -0.55 31.69 7.16
C LEU A 111 -0.26 31.06 5.79
N SER A 112 -1.12 31.33 4.79
CA SER A 112 -0.96 30.85 3.41
C SER A 112 0.25 31.42 2.67
N MET A 113 0.87 32.50 3.19
CA MET A 113 2.13 33.04 2.64
C MET A 113 3.38 32.33 3.18
N ALA A 114 3.22 31.41 4.15
CA ALA A 114 4.29 30.61 4.72
C ALA A 114 4.25 29.18 4.14
N GLU A 115 4.14 29.07 2.83
CA GLU A 115 4.30 27.81 2.13
C GLU A 115 5.78 27.40 2.15
N VAL A 116 6.03 26.20 2.65
CA VAL A 116 7.34 25.59 2.67
C VAL A 116 7.31 24.45 1.67
N LEU A 117 8.36 24.32 0.87
CA LEU A 117 8.52 23.16 0.02
C LEU A 117 8.65 21.93 0.92
N ASP A 118 7.70 21.01 0.82
CA ASP A 118 7.76 19.75 1.53
C ASP A 118 8.83 18.86 0.88
N PRO A 119 9.98 18.57 1.55
CA PRO A 119 11.06 17.79 0.96
C PRO A 119 10.66 16.33 0.72
N ALA A 120 9.55 15.86 1.30
CA ALA A 120 9.03 14.51 1.09
C ALA A 120 8.23 14.36 -0.22
N THR A 121 7.44 15.38 -0.58
CA THR A 121 6.54 15.32 -1.75
C THR A 121 6.97 16.23 -2.89
N GLY A 122 7.87 17.18 -2.64
CA GLY A 122 8.22 18.25 -3.58
C GLY A 122 7.09 19.24 -3.82
N GLU A 123 5.98 19.15 -3.07
CA GLU A 123 4.85 20.06 -3.17
C GLU A 123 4.96 21.20 -2.17
N GLN A 124 4.42 22.36 -2.53
CA GLN A 124 4.28 23.49 -1.61
C GLN A 124 3.17 23.16 -0.61
N SER A 125 3.52 23.12 0.68
CA SER A 125 2.59 22.84 1.77
C SER A 125 2.79 23.85 2.88
N THR A 126 1.69 24.24 3.54
CA THR A 126 1.79 25.11 4.73
C THR A 126 2.22 24.28 5.94
N ALA A 127 2.93 24.90 6.88
CA ALA A 127 3.37 24.22 8.10
C ALA A 127 2.21 23.56 8.87
N ILE A 128 1.01 24.17 8.85
CA ILE A 128 -0.20 23.63 9.47
C ILE A 128 -0.70 22.37 8.74
N SER A 129 -0.67 22.37 7.39
CA SER A 129 -1.04 21.19 6.60
C SER A 129 -0.14 19.99 6.93
N GLY A 130 1.17 20.21 7.05
CA GLY A 130 2.12 19.20 7.51
C GLY A 130 1.79 18.64 8.90
N ILE A 131 1.48 19.51 9.87
CA ILE A 131 1.07 19.09 11.22
C ILE A 131 -0.19 18.21 11.18
N TYR A 132 -1.18 18.54 10.37
CA TYR A 132 -2.40 17.75 10.21
C TYR A 132 -2.13 16.36 9.61
N VAL A 133 -1.22 16.27 8.64
CA VAL A 133 -0.79 14.98 8.06
C VAL A 133 -0.03 14.13 9.09
N TYR A 134 0.85 14.74 9.90
CA TYR A 134 1.53 14.03 10.98
C TYR A 134 0.56 13.56 12.06
N LEU A 135 -0.42 14.38 12.44
CA LEU A 135 -1.46 14.01 13.39
C LEU A 135 -2.33 12.86 12.86
N ALA A 136 -2.73 12.92 11.58
CA ALA A 136 -3.44 11.82 10.92
C ALA A 136 -2.63 10.53 10.93
N THR A 137 -1.31 10.63 10.73
CA THR A 137 -0.38 9.48 10.81
C THR A 137 -0.34 8.89 12.22
N LEU A 138 -0.23 9.73 13.25
CA LEU A 138 -0.25 9.27 14.65
C LEU A 138 -1.57 8.58 15.00
N VAL A 139 -2.71 9.15 14.61
CA VAL A 139 -4.03 8.54 14.81
C VAL A 139 -4.13 7.20 14.09
N PHE A 140 -3.64 7.12 12.85
CA PHE A 140 -3.61 5.89 12.06
C PHE A 140 -2.84 4.76 12.77
N PHE A 141 -1.68 5.07 13.38
CA PHE A 141 -0.96 4.09 14.20
C PHE A 141 -1.65 3.78 15.53
N ALA A 142 -2.24 4.78 16.19
CA ALA A 142 -2.93 4.60 17.47
C ALA A 142 -4.11 3.62 17.37
N ILE A 143 -4.83 3.63 16.25
CA ILE A 143 -5.94 2.68 16.00
C ILE A 143 -5.49 1.35 15.38
N ASN A 144 -4.18 1.17 15.16
CA ASN A 144 -3.62 0.01 14.45
C ASN A 144 -4.20 -0.20 13.04
N ALA A 145 -4.52 0.88 12.31
CA ALA A 145 -5.08 0.77 10.96
C ALA A 145 -4.13 0.09 9.95
N HIS A 146 -2.83 0.03 10.25
CA HIS A 146 -1.87 -0.78 9.50
C HIS A 146 -2.23 -2.29 9.54
N ASN A 147 -2.72 -2.81 10.68
CA ASN A 147 -3.14 -4.20 10.79
C ASN A 147 -4.39 -4.47 9.96
N TRP A 148 -5.34 -3.53 9.92
CA TRP A 148 -6.53 -3.64 9.08
C TRP A 148 -6.16 -3.70 7.59
N LEU A 149 -5.14 -2.97 7.15
CA LEU A 149 -4.66 -3.10 5.77
C LEU A 149 -4.13 -4.50 5.48
N PHE A 150 -3.38 -5.11 6.38
CA PHE A 150 -2.89 -6.47 6.19
C PHE A 150 -4.00 -7.53 6.26
N GLU A 151 -4.96 -7.38 7.17
CA GLU A 151 -6.12 -8.27 7.30
C GLU A 151 -7.06 -8.20 6.08
N THR A 152 -7.17 -7.03 5.43
CA THR A 152 -7.95 -6.92 4.18
C THR A 152 -7.25 -7.53 2.96
N LEU A 153 -5.94 -7.82 3.05
CA LEU A 153 -5.22 -8.49 1.97
C LEU A 153 -5.52 -9.99 1.94
N TYR A 154 -5.63 -10.66 3.10
CA TYR A 154 -5.92 -12.09 3.25
C TYR A 154 -6.45 -12.42 4.65
#